data_AF-A0A662XF56-F1
#
_entry.id   AF-A0A662XF56-F1
#
_cell.length_a   1.000
_cell.length_b   1.000
_cell.length_c   1.000
_cell.angle_alpha   90.00
_cell.angle_beta   90.00
_cell.angle_gamma   90.00
#
_symmetry.space_group_name_H-M   'P 1'
#
loop_
_entity.id
_entity.type
_entity.pdbx_description
1 polymer ?
#
loop_
_entity_poly.entity_id
_entity_poly.type
_entity_poly.pdbx_seq_one_letter_code
_entity_poly.pdbx_strand_id
1 'polypeptide(L)' 'MAVDWFLLAVVIIIAVVLVIANIYILVYFQHDDDKNTAYFPKALVVFGLFFAEATVLLLPLDV' A
#
# COMPACT_ATOMS: atom_id res chain seq x y z
N MET A 1 -8.83 -9.56 26.21
CA MET A 1 -9.41 -8.79 25.08
C MET A 1 -9.78 -9.79 24.01
N ALA A 2 -11.06 -9.85 23.62
CA ALA A 2 -11.45 -10.63 22.46
C ALA A 2 -10.91 -9.93 21.20
N VAL A 3 -10.51 -10.70 20.18
CA VAL A 3 -10.12 -10.15 18.89
C VAL A 3 -11.34 -9.52 18.24
N ASP A 4 -11.25 -8.26 17.84
CA ASP A 4 -12.25 -7.61 17.02
C ASP A 4 -12.05 -8.06 15.56
N TRP A 5 -12.82 -9.08 15.17
CA TRP A 5 -12.77 -9.66 13.82
C TRP A 5 -13.22 -8.69 12.73
N PHE A 6 -14.11 -7.74 13.07
CA PHE A 6 -14.57 -6.74 12.11
C PHE A 6 -13.44 -5.77 11.79
N LEU A 7 -12.78 -5.24 12.82
CA LEU A 7 -11.69 -4.30 12.65
C LEU A 7 -10.51 -4.95 11.90
N LEU A 8 -10.20 -6.21 12.21
CA LEU A 8 -9.17 -6.98 11.51
C LEU A 8 -9.49 -7.11 10.00
N ALA A 9 -10.73 -7.44 9.66
CA ALA A 9 -11.15 -7.55 8.25
C ALA A 9 -11.02 -6.21 7.52
N VAL A 10 -11.40 -5.11 8.16
CA VAL A 10 -11.29 -3.75 7.59
C VAL A 10 -9.83 -3.37 7.35
N VAL A 11 -8.94 -3.60 8.33
CA VAL A 11 -7.49 -3.33 8.17
C VAL A 11 -6.92 -4.08 6.96
N ILE A 12 -7.24 -5.37 6.82
CA ILE A 12 -6.74 -6.20 5.71
C ILE A 12 -7.25 -5.66 4.38
N ILE A 13 -8.54 -5.33 4.28
CA ILE A 13 -9.14 -4.80 3.06
C ILE A 13 -8.49 -3.47 2.67
N ILE A 14 -8.37 -2.53 3.61
CA ILE A 14 -7.75 -1.22 3.35
C ILE A 14 -6.29 -1.38 2.95
N ALA A 15 -5.53 -2.23 3.64
CA ALA A 15 -4.13 -2.48 3.30
C ALA A 15 -3.97 -2.98 1.86
N VAL A 16 -4.82 -3.92 1.43
CA VAL A 16 -4.80 -4.43 0.04
C VAL A 16 -5.14 -3.32 -0.96
N VAL A 17 -6.14 -2.48 -0.67
CA VAL A 17 -6.52 -1.35 -1.54
C VAL A 17 -5.38 -0.36 -1.69
N LEU A 18 -4.68 -0.02 -0.61
CA LEU A 18 -3.52 0.88 -0.64
C LEU A 18 -2.38 0.31 -1.49
N VAL A 19 -2.07 -0.98 -1.36
CA VAL A 19 -1.06 -1.63 -2.20
C VAL A 19 -1.44 -1.57 -3.68
N ILE A 20 -2.71 -1.80 -4.02
CA ILE A 20 -3.18 -1.69 -5.41
C ILE A 20 -3.07 -0.25 -5.94
N ALA A 21 -3.45 0.74 -5.12
CA ALA A 21 -3.32 2.15 -5.48
C ALA A 21 -1.85 2.53 -5.75
N ASN A 22 -0.92 2.06 -4.92
CA ASN A 22 0.51 2.29 -5.09
C ASN A 22 1.06 1.64 -6.36
N ILE A 23 0.60 0.44 -6.71
CA ILE A 23 0.96 -0.21 -7.98
C ILE A 23 0.41 0.60 -9.17
N TYR A 24 -0.83 1.09 -9.09
CA TYR A 24 -1.42 1.93 -10.14
C TYR A 24 -0.61 3.21 -10.36
N ILE A 25 -0.25 3.92 -9.28
CA ILE A 25 0.58 5.12 -9.33
C ILE A 25 1.92 4.79 -9.98
N LEU A 26 2.57 3.70 -9.56
CA LEU A 26 3.84 3.27 -10.11
C LEU A 26 3.75 3.03 -11.62
N VAL A 27 2.74 2.28 -12.08
CA VAL A 27 2.55 1.99 -13.51
C VAL A 27 2.19 3.24 -14.31
N TYR A 28 1.41 4.15 -13.73
CA TYR A 28 1.01 5.40 -14.37
C TYR A 28 2.17 6.37 -14.54
N PHE A 29 3.09 6.43 -13.58
CA PHE A 29 4.26 7.31 -13.61
C PHE A 29 5.55 6.62 -14.09
N GLN A 30 5.53 5.33 -14.40
CA GLN A 30 6.71 4.68 -14.97
C GLN A 30 6.97 5.25 -16.36
N HIS A 31 8.25 5.41 -16.69
CA HIS A 31 8.66 5.85 -18.02
C HIS A 31 8.46 4.71 -19.03
N ASP A 32 8.03 5.03 -20.25
CA ASP A 32 7.69 4.03 -21.29
C ASP A 32 8.86 3.10 -21.66
N ASP A 33 10.11 3.54 -21.49
CA ASP A 33 11.30 2.69 -21.74
C ASP A 33 11.63 1.74 -20.58
N ASP A 34 10.90 1.80 -19.46
CA ASP A 34 11.13 0.90 -18.33
C ASP A 34 10.56 -0.49 -18.63
N LYS A 35 11.45 -1.40 -19.03
CA LYS A 35 11.16 -2.81 -19.36
C LYS A 35 10.81 -3.68 -18.13
N ASN A 36 10.36 -3.10 -17.03
CA ASN A 36 10.12 -3.79 -15.75
C ASN A 36 11.34 -4.55 -15.22
N THR A 37 12.56 -4.04 -15.45
CA THR A 37 13.79 -4.72 -14.99
C THR A 37 14.20 -4.28 -13.59
N ALA A 38 13.81 -3.08 -13.17
CA ALA A 38 14.16 -2.49 -11.89
C ALA A 38 13.23 -2.92 -10.75
N TYR A 39 13.23 -4.21 -10.41
CA TYR A 39 12.33 -4.76 -9.37
C TYR A 39 12.57 -4.16 -7.97
N PHE A 40 13.83 -3.97 -7.59
CA PHE A 40 14.16 -3.45 -6.25
C PHE A 40 13.70 -2.01 -6.03
N PRO A 41 13.98 -1.04 -6.94
CA PRO A 41 13.41 0.31 -6.85
C PRO A 41 11.88 0.31 -6.83
N LYS A 42 11.23 -0.51 -7.67
CA LYS A 42 9.76 -0.58 -7.72
C LYS A 42 9.17 -1.06 -6.40
N ALA A 43 9.76 -2.10 -5.80
CA ALA A 43 9.35 -2.56 -4.47
C ALA A 43 9.53 -1.45 -3.43
N LEU A 44 10.66 -0.75 -3.43
CA LEU A 44 10.93 0.34 -2.50
C LEU A 44 9.90 1.47 -2.60
N VAL A 45 9.48 1.83 -3.83
CA VAL A 45 8.43 2.83 -4.07
C VAL A 45 7.09 2.37 -3.51
N VAL A 46 6.65 1.14 -3.84
CA VAL A 46 5.36 0.61 -3.36
C VAL A 46 5.32 0.52 -1.85
N PHE A 47 6.38 0.00 -1.21
CA PHE A 47 6.44 -0.08 0.25
C PHE A 47 6.58 1.28 0.92
N GLY A 48 7.39 2.19 0.35
CA GLY A 48 7.56 3.55 0.89
C GLY A 48 6.25 4.34 0.90
N LEU A 49 5.50 4.29 -0.20
CA LEU A 49 4.18 4.91 -0.28
C LEU A 49 3.18 4.21 0.65
N PHE A 50 3.16 2.89 0.68
CA PHE A 50 2.28 2.12 1.58
C PHE A 50 2.49 2.48 3.05
N PHE A 51 3.74 2.59 3.52
CA PHE A 51 4.01 2.98 4.91
C PHE A 51 3.59 4.42 5.20
N ALA A 52 3.80 5.35 4.26
CA ALA A 52 3.37 6.74 4.41
C ALA A 52 1.83 6.87 4.44
N GLU A 53 1.13 6.11 3.60
CA GLU A 53 -0.33 6.08 3.60
C GLU A 53 -0.88 5.40 4.84
N ALA A 54 -0.25 4.31 5.29
CA ALA A 54 -0.66 3.61 6.49
C ALA A 54 -0.56 4.49 7.74
N THR A 55 0.50 5.30 7.89
CA THR A 55 0.62 6.21 9.03
C THR A 55 -0.41 7.34 9.04
N VAL A 56 -1.04 7.66 7.91
CA VAL A 56 -2.06 8.71 7.83
C VAL A 56 -3.48 8.13 7.85
N LEU A 57 -3.72 7.06 7.09
CA LEU A 57 -5.05 6.52 6.82
C LEU A 57 -5.45 5.36 7.74
N LEU A 58 -4.47 4.63 8.30
CA LEU A 58 -4.73 3.54 9.26
C LEU A 58 -4.62 4.02 10.73
N LEU A 59 -4.07 5.22 10.99
CA LEU A 59 -4.01 5.80 12.33
C LEU A 59 -5.39 5.97 13.01
N PRO A 60 -6.47 6.36 12.29
CA PRO A 60 -7.81 6.42 12.88
C PRO A 60 -8.43 5.04 13.16
N LEU A 61 -7.87 3.96 12.62
CA LEU A 61 -8.31 2.58 12.93
C LEU A 61 -7.69 2.06 14.23
N ASP A 62 -6.71 2.76 14.80
CA ASP A 62 -5.99 2.38 16.04
C ASP A 62 -6.68 2.88 17.33
N VAL A 63 -7.89 3.47 17.22
CA VAL A 63 -8.67 3.99 18.37
C VAL A 63 -9.71 3.01 18.90
#